data_AF-A0A1G6MYK6-F1
#
_entry.id   AF-A0A1G6MYK6-F1
#
_cell.length_a   1.000
_cell.length_b   1.000
_cell.length_c   1.000
_cell.angle_alpha   90.00
_cell.angle_beta   90.00
_cell.angle_gamma   90.00
#
_symmetry.space_group_name_H-M   'P 1'
#
loop_
_entity.id
_entity.type
_entity.pdbx_description
1 polymer ?
#
loop_
_entity_poly.entity_id
_entity_poly.type
_entity_poly.pdbx_seq_one_letter_code
_entity_poly.pdbx_strand_id
1 'polypeptide(L)'
;MADTGTELGVDCYELWNAGNSLYPTMAAEFDSAAESIDSTSVEWAFNRDASIGLGANGPFAIWSACANMLDDRLAETGRNLRDTGTALVLAANTYAASDEAARAEFEKRKAELG
;
A
#
# COMPACT_ATOMS: atom_id res chain seq x y z
N MET A 1 1.15 16.91 -26.02
CA MET A 1 1.16 18.08 -25.12
C MET A 1 2.56 18.18 -24.58
N ALA A 2 3.17 19.36 -24.63
CA ALA A 2 4.50 19.56 -24.05
C ALA A 2 4.25 20.04 -22.61
N ASP A 3 4.37 19.13 -21.65
CA ASP A 3 4.22 19.45 -20.24
C ASP A 3 5.30 20.47 -19.84
N THR A 4 4.87 21.55 -19.19
CA THR A 4 5.75 22.63 -18.74
C THR A 4 6.38 22.26 -17.40
N GLY A 5 7.53 22.86 -17.05
CA GLY A 5 8.20 22.59 -15.77
C GLY A 5 7.36 22.90 -14.52
N THR A 6 6.32 23.74 -14.65
CA THR A 6 5.36 23.98 -13.56
C THR A 6 4.39 22.82 -13.36
N GLU A 7 3.92 22.20 -14.44
CA GLU A 7 3.06 21.00 -14.38
C GLU A 7 3.83 19.82 -13.80
N LEU A 8 5.08 19.61 -14.23
CA LEU A 8 5.93 18.55 -13.69
C LEU A 8 6.23 18.71 -12.19
N GLY A 9 6.38 19.96 -11.70
CA GLY A 9 6.57 20.23 -10.28
C GLY A 9 5.32 19.92 -9.44
N VAL A 10 4.13 20.25 -9.96
CA VAL A 10 2.85 19.89 -9.33
C VAL A 10 2.68 18.37 -9.31
N ASP A 11 2.96 17.68 -10.42
CA ASP A 11 2.87 16.23 -10.51
C ASP A 11 3.83 15.54 -9.52
N CYS A 12 5.07 16.04 -9.39
CA CYS A 12 6.02 15.53 -8.40
C CYS A 12 5.52 15.73 -6.97
N TYR A 13 4.89 16.87 -6.67
CA TYR A 13 4.28 17.10 -5.36
C TYR A 13 3.11 16.15 -5.09
N GLU A 14 2.25 15.92 -6.07
CA GLU A 14 1.12 15.00 -5.94
C GLU A 14 1.59 13.56 -5.71
N LEU A 15 2.60 13.11 -6.46
CA LEU A 15 3.23 11.80 -6.27
C LEU A 15 3.84 11.67 -4.86
N TRP A 16 4.59 12.70 -4.44
CA TRP A 16 5.20 12.72 -3.12
C TRP A 16 4.14 12.70 -2.01
N ASN A 17 3.10 13.52 -2.12
CA ASN A 17 2.02 13.59 -1.13
C ASN A 17 1.22 12.30 -1.06
N ALA A 18 0.92 11.69 -2.22
CA ALA A 18 0.27 10.39 -2.27
C ALA A 18 1.14 9.33 -1.56
N GLY A 19 2.42 9.25 -1.89
CA GLY A 19 3.31 8.25 -1.29
C GLY A 19 3.64 8.48 0.18
N ASN A 20 3.77 9.73 0.60
CA ASN A 20 4.18 10.09 1.96
C ASN A 20 3.01 10.16 2.95
N SER A 21 1.79 10.38 2.47
CA SER A 21 0.63 10.59 3.36
C SER A 21 -0.54 9.67 3.04
N LEU A 22 -1.05 9.69 1.81
CA LEU A 22 -2.27 8.95 1.47
C LEU A 22 -2.10 7.43 1.60
N TYR A 23 -1.06 6.87 0.97
CA TYR A 23 -0.82 5.43 0.96
C TYR A 23 -0.52 4.86 2.36
N PRO A 24 0.33 5.50 3.19
CA PRO A 24 0.53 5.10 4.57
C PRO A 24 -0.75 5.12 5.41
N THR A 25 -1.60 6.15 5.27
CA THR A 25 -2.89 6.22 5.96
C THR A 25 -3.80 5.05 5.54
N MET A 26 -3.92 4.78 4.24
CA MET A 26 -4.70 3.65 3.76
C MET A 26 -4.14 2.31 4.27
N ALA A 27 -2.82 2.14 4.24
CA ALA A 27 -2.17 0.92 4.73
C ALA A 27 -2.48 0.65 6.21
N ALA A 28 -2.52 1.70 7.04
CA ALA A 28 -2.85 1.57 8.46
C ALA A 28 -4.29 1.06 8.70
N GLU A 29 -5.25 1.45 7.86
CA GLU A 29 -6.62 0.93 7.93
C GLU A 29 -6.67 -0.58 7.61
N PHE A 30 -5.88 -1.04 6.64
CA PHE A 30 -5.77 -2.46 6.32
C PHE A 30 -5.08 -3.26 7.42
N ASP A 31 -4.02 -2.72 8.03
CA ASP A 31 -3.39 -3.36 9.19
C ASP A 31 -4.35 -3.45 10.37
N SER A 32 -5.10 -2.38 10.67
CA SER A 32 -6.09 -2.37 11.75
C SER A 32 -7.22 -3.38 11.50
N ALA A 33 -7.65 -3.52 10.24
CA ALA A 33 -8.63 -4.53 9.86
C ALA A 33 -8.09 -5.95 10.03
N ALA A 34 -6.82 -6.19 9.67
CA ALA A 34 -6.15 -7.48 9.87
C ALA A 34 -6.03 -7.81 11.36
N GLU A 35 -5.58 -6.86 12.18
CA GLU A 35 -5.50 -6.98 13.65
C GLU A 35 -6.85 -7.26 14.31
N SER A 36 -7.95 -6.79 13.70
CA SER A 36 -9.31 -7.01 14.18
C SER A 36 -9.84 -8.42 13.90
N ILE A 37 -9.16 -9.20 13.05
CA ILE A 37 -9.47 -10.62 12.87
C ILE A 37 -8.92 -11.35 14.10
N ASP A 38 -9.84 -11.64 15.01
CA ASP A 38 -9.52 -12.24 16.31
C ASP A 38 -8.72 -13.56 16.13
N SER A 39 -7.53 -13.59 16.72
CA SER A 39 -6.66 -14.77 16.75
C SER A 39 -7.13 -15.81 17.79
N THR A 40 -8.14 -15.48 18.60
CA THR A 40 -8.71 -16.39 19.58
C THR A 40 -9.55 -17.46 18.89
N SER A 41 -9.14 -18.72 19.03
CA SER A 41 -9.93 -19.84 18.51
C SER A 41 -11.30 -19.90 19.19
N VAL A 42 -12.36 -19.70 18.40
CA VAL A 42 -13.76 -19.88 18.81
C VAL A 42 -14.29 -21.27 18.45
N GLU A 43 -13.41 -22.27 18.29
CA GLU A 43 -13.79 -23.65 17.94
C GLU A 43 -14.89 -24.22 18.83
N TRP A 44 -14.80 -23.94 20.14
CA TRP A 44 -15.78 -24.37 21.13
C TRP A 44 -17.21 -23.87 20.83
N ALA A 45 -17.36 -22.71 20.18
CA ALA A 45 -18.66 -22.15 19.81
C ALA A 45 -19.34 -22.94 18.69
N PHE A 46 -18.56 -23.75 17.95
CA PHE A 46 -19.07 -24.64 16.90
C PHE A 46 -19.34 -26.06 17.41
N ASN A 47 -19.11 -26.34 18.69
CA ASN A 47 -19.32 -27.66 19.27
C ASN A 47 -20.80 -28.07 19.19
N ARG A 48 -21.04 -29.27 18.65
CA ARG A 48 -22.35 -29.85 18.38
C ARG A 48 -22.24 -31.36 18.26
N ASP A 49 -23.39 -32.04 18.22
CA ASP A 49 -23.43 -33.48 17.98
C ASP A 49 -22.83 -33.83 16.61
N ALA A 50 -21.85 -34.74 16.60
CA ALA A 50 -21.11 -35.14 15.40
C ALA A 50 -22.00 -35.81 14.34
N SER A 51 -23.17 -36.34 14.72
CA SER A 51 -24.14 -36.96 13.81
C SER A 51 -24.81 -35.94 12.87
N ILE A 52 -24.77 -34.64 13.18
CA ILE A 52 -25.42 -33.60 12.38
C ILE A 52 -24.56 -33.24 11.13
N GLY A 53 -23.53 -34.02 10.80
CA GLY A 53 -22.64 -33.79 9.66
C GLY A 53 -21.54 -32.75 9.95
N LEU A 54 -20.44 -32.86 9.20
CA LEU A 54 -19.17 -32.12 9.38
C LEU A 54 -18.49 -32.32 10.75
N GLY A 55 -18.87 -33.36 11.50
CA GLY A 55 -18.24 -33.71 12.78
C GLY A 55 -18.63 -32.81 13.95
N ALA A 56 -17.93 -32.98 15.07
CA ALA A 56 -18.28 -32.36 16.35
C ALA A 56 -18.15 -30.82 16.35
N ASN A 57 -17.34 -30.25 15.45
CA ASN A 57 -17.10 -28.82 15.35
C ASN A 57 -17.72 -28.21 14.08
N GLY A 58 -18.62 -28.95 13.42
CA GLY A 58 -19.35 -28.50 12.24
C GLY A 58 -18.42 -27.82 11.20
N PRO A 59 -18.78 -26.64 10.68
CA PRO A 59 -18.01 -25.94 9.65
C PRO A 59 -16.81 -25.13 10.20
N PHE A 60 -16.40 -25.29 11.45
CA PHE A 60 -15.34 -24.47 12.07
C PHE A 60 -14.07 -24.41 11.23
N ALA A 61 -13.60 -25.55 10.70
CA ALA A 61 -12.39 -25.59 9.88
C ALA A 61 -12.48 -24.71 8.62
N ILE A 62 -13.66 -24.66 7.98
CA ILE A 62 -13.90 -23.83 6.80
C ILE A 62 -13.97 -22.35 7.20
N TRP A 63 -14.63 -22.06 8.32
CA TRP A 63 -14.70 -20.70 8.85
C TRP A 63 -13.31 -20.16 9.22
N SER A 64 -12.52 -20.96 9.93
CA SER A 64 -11.15 -20.61 10.34
C SER A 64 -10.24 -20.41 9.12
N ALA A 65 -10.35 -21.27 8.10
CA ALA A 65 -9.62 -21.07 6.85
C ALA A 65 -10.00 -19.76 6.15
N CYS A 66 -11.30 -19.40 6.13
CA CYS A 66 -11.76 -18.14 5.56
C CYS A 66 -11.22 -16.93 6.34
N ALA A 67 -11.24 -16.97 7.67
CA ALA A 67 -10.69 -15.92 8.52
C ALA A 67 -9.19 -15.71 8.27
N ASN A 68 -8.41 -16.79 8.24
CA ASN A 68 -6.96 -16.73 7.95
C ASN A 68 -6.70 -16.18 6.54
N MET A 69 -7.48 -16.60 5.54
CA MET A 69 -7.36 -16.06 4.18
C MET A 69 -7.68 -14.57 4.13
N LEU A 70 -8.66 -14.10 4.90
CA LEU A 70 -8.99 -12.68 4.95
C LEU A 70 -7.87 -11.87 5.62
N ASP A 71 -7.34 -12.36 6.74
CA ASP A 71 -6.19 -11.76 7.44
C ASP A 71 -4.98 -11.62 6.51
N ASP A 72 -4.59 -12.71 5.85
CA ASP A 72 -3.49 -12.71 4.88
C ASP A 72 -3.67 -11.64 3.79
N ARG A 73 -4.89 -11.49 3.26
CA ARG A 73 -5.19 -10.53 2.18
C ARG A 73 -5.22 -9.09 2.64
N LEU A 74 -5.74 -8.83 3.84
CA LEU A 74 -5.70 -7.49 4.43
C LEU A 74 -4.25 -7.07 4.69
N ALA A 75 -3.47 -7.94 5.33
CA ALA A 75 -2.06 -7.69 5.61
C ALA A 75 -1.22 -7.53 4.33
N GLU A 76 -1.47 -8.35 3.30
CA GLU A 76 -0.84 -8.21 1.98
C GLU A 76 -1.17 -6.87 1.31
N THR A 77 -2.44 -6.46 1.37
CA THR A 77 -2.89 -5.18 0.80
C THR A 77 -2.22 -4.00 1.52
N GLY A 78 -2.15 -4.02 2.86
CA GLY A 78 -1.46 -3.00 3.65
C GLY A 78 0.03 -2.89 3.30
N ARG A 79 0.72 -4.03 3.14
CA ARG A 79 2.13 -4.05 2.66
C ARG A 79 2.28 -3.46 1.27
N ASN A 80 1.45 -3.88 0.31
CA ASN A 80 1.51 -3.38 -1.07
C ASN A 80 1.29 -1.86 -1.13
N LEU A 81 0.42 -1.31 -0.29
CA LEU A 81 0.21 0.13 -0.17
C LEU A 81 1.45 0.85 0.36
N ARG A 82 2.11 0.34 1.40
CA ARG A 82 3.38 0.90 1.90
C ARG A 82 4.49 0.88 0.85
N ASP A 83 4.64 -0.24 0.16
CA ASP A 83 5.67 -0.41 -0.86
C ASP A 83 5.43 0.53 -2.03
N THR A 84 4.17 0.64 -2.46
CA THR A 84 3.77 1.61 -3.49
C THR A 84 4.03 3.04 -3.04
N GLY A 85 3.67 3.40 -1.80
CA GLY A 85 3.92 4.73 -1.27
C GLY A 85 5.40 5.08 -1.23
N THR A 86 6.24 4.13 -0.83
CA THR A 86 7.70 4.27 -0.86
C THR A 86 8.22 4.49 -2.28
N ALA A 87 7.72 3.73 -3.25
CA ALA A 87 8.08 3.88 -4.66
C ALA A 87 7.67 5.25 -5.23
N LEU A 88 6.49 5.76 -4.86
CA LEU A 88 6.01 7.08 -5.31
C LEU A 88 6.89 8.21 -4.77
N VAL A 89 7.27 8.16 -3.48
CA VAL A 89 8.19 9.15 -2.89
C VAL A 89 9.56 9.09 -3.58
N LEU A 90 10.08 7.90 -3.84
CA LEU A 90 11.35 7.73 -4.54
C LEU A 90 11.28 8.29 -5.97
N ALA A 91 10.19 8.03 -6.69
CA ALA A 91 9.98 8.53 -8.04
C ALA A 91 9.92 10.06 -8.06
N ALA A 92 9.11 10.67 -7.19
CA ALA A 92 9.00 12.12 -7.08
C ALA A 92 10.36 12.79 -6.81
N ASN A 93 11.13 12.26 -5.86
CA ASN A 93 12.46 12.78 -5.54
C ASN A 93 13.44 12.61 -6.72
N THR A 94 13.34 11.50 -7.45
CA THR A 94 14.20 11.22 -8.61
C THR A 94 13.89 12.16 -9.78
N TYR A 95 12.61 12.40 -10.05
CA TYR A 95 12.20 13.36 -11.08
C TYR A 95 12.65 14.77 -10.73
N ALA A 96 12.41 15.24 -9.50
CA ALA A 96 12.85 16.55 -9.05
C ALA A 96 14.37 16.75 -9.18
N ALA A 97 15.17 15.76 -8.77
CA ALA A 97 16.62 15.82 -8.88
C ALA A 97 17.11 15.83 -10.34
N SER A 98 16.45 15.05 -11.21
CA SER A 98 16.79 14.99 -12.64
C SER A 98 16.48 16.31 -13.34
N ASP A 99 15.36 16.94 -13.01
CA ASP A 99 14.96 18.25 -13.53
C ASP A 99 15.92 19.36 -13.10
N GLU A 100 16.34 19.35 -11.83
CA GLU A 100 17.33 20.29 -11.33
C GLU A 100 18.68 20.13 -12.05
N ALA A 101 19.13 18.90 -12.25
CA ALA A 101 20.36 18.60 -13.00
C ALA A 101 20.27 19.06 -14.46
N ALA A 102 19.14 18.82 -15.14
CA ALA A 102 18.91 19.26 -16.50
C ALA A 102 18.92 20.80 -16.62
N ARG A 103 18.28 21.50 -15.68
CA ARG A 103 18.30 22.96 -15.60
C ARG A 103 19.72 23.50 -15.41
N ALA A 104 20.50 22.90 -14.50
CA ALA A 104 21.87 23.33 -14.22
C ALA A 104 22.78 23.18 -15.46
N GLU A 105 22.68 22.05 -16.18
CA GLU A 105 23.44 21.83 -17.42
C GLU A 105 23.00 22.76 -18.54
N PHE A 106 21.70 23.06 -18.66
CA PHE A 106 21.20 24.04 -19.62
C PHE A 106 21.76 25.44 -19.38
N GLU A 107 21.70 25.94 -18.14
CA GLU A 107 22.24 27.27 -17.81
C GLU A 107 23.76 27.34 -18.01
N LYS A 108 24.48 26.26 -17.72
CA LYS A 108 25.91 26.15 -18.01
C LYS A 108 26.20 26.31 -19.51
N ARG A 109 25.53 25.55 -20.37
CA ARG A 109 25.72 25.61 -21.83
C ARG A 109 25.32 26.96 -22.41
N LYS A 110 24.26 27.56 -21.88
CA LYS A 110 23.83 28.90 -22.27
C LYS A 110 24.89 29.96 -21.95
N ALA A 111 25.58 29.84 -20.81
CA ALA A 111 26.69 30.72 -20.46
C ALA A 111 27.96 30.49 -21.33
N GLU A 112 28.17 29.28 -21.84
CA GLU A 112 29.28 28.95 -22.75
C GLU A 112 29.05 29.44 -24.20
N LEU A 113 27.78 29.66 -24.58
CA LEU A 113 27.37 30.08 -25.93
C LEU A 113 27.14 31.59 -26.08
N GLY A 114 27.12 32.34 -24.97
CA GLY A 114 27.04 33.80 -24.93
C GLY A 114 28.42 34.45 -24.85
#